data_AF-A0A1I2T4L9-F1
#
_entry.id   AF-A0A1I2T4L9-F1
#
_cell.length_a   1.000
_cell.length_b   1.000
_cell.length_c   1.000
_cell.angle_alpha   90.00
_cell.angle_beta   90.00
_cell.angle_gamma   90.00
#
_symmetry.space_group_name_H-M   'P 1'
#
loop_
_entity.id
_entity.type
_entity.pdbx_description
1 polymer ?
#
loop_
_entity_poly.entity_id
_entity_poly.type
_entity_poly.pdbx_seq_one_letter_code
_entity_poly.pdbx_strand_id
1 'polypeptide(L)'
;MGSFSNKQQEQSDLLSAIMDLEKEHKGTLGYLGMTTQLASENRLYFKAGLKRVTNCMRSNGITSNVRRKKRNRIKRHEEYINDNLLKGQFDRKGKNEVWVTDTTEIKYGNSGHK
;
A
#
# COMPACT_ATOMS: atom_id res chain seq x y z
N MET A 1 50.36 2.36 6.21
CA MET A 1 48.91 2.67 6.05
C MET A 1 48.64 2.79 4.57
N GLY A 2 48.04 1.76 3.94
CA GLY A 2 47.80 1.78 2.49
C GLY A 2 46.67 2.76 2.16
N SER A 3 46.89 3.68 1.22
CA SER A 3 45.83 4.58 0.74
C SER A 3 44.73 3.77 0.08
N PHE A 4 43.49 3.94 0.56
CA PHE A 4 42.31 3.40 -0.10
C PHE A 4 42.17 4.01 -1.50
N SER A 5 41.63 3.23 -2.44
CA SER A 5 41.27 3.78 -3.76
C SER A 5 40.20 4.86 -3.58
N ASN A 6 40.27 5.97 -4.34
CA ASN A 6 39.28 7.06 -4.26
C ASN A 6 37.82 6.56 -4.27
N LYS A 7 37.52 5.49 -5.02
CA LYS A 7 36.18 4.88 -5.08
C LYS A 7 35.74 4.24 -3.76
N GLN A 8 36.67 3.65 -3.00
CA GLN A 8 36.38 3.06 -1.70
C GLN A 8 36.08 4.16 -0.68
N GLN A 9 36.82 5.26 -0.73
CA GLN A 9 36.56 6.44 0.11
C GLN A 9 35.19 7.05 -0.20
N GLU A 10 34.87 7.27 -1.48
CA GLU A 10 33.53 7.73 -1.86
C GLU A 10 32.41 6.81 -1.36
N GLN A 11 32.66 5.50 -1.38
CA GLN A 11 31.67 4.51 -0.95
C GLN A 11 31.49 4.51 0.57
N SER A 12 32.55 4.69 1.35
CA SER A 12 32.46 4.85 2.80
C SER A 12 31.76 6.15 3.17
N ASP A 13 32.09 7.25 2.48
CA ASP A 13 31.48 8.57 2.73
C ASP A 13 29.98 8.55 2.42
N LEU A 14 29.59 7.92 1.31
CA LEU A 14 28.18 7.71 0.95
C LEU A 14 27.44 6.91 2.02
N LEU A 15 28.06 5.84 2.53
CA LEU A 15 27.45 5.00 3.55
C LEU A 15 27.24 5.78 4.86
N SER A 16 28.25 6.52 5.30
CA SER A 16 28.16 7.37 6.48
C SER A 16 27.01 8.38 6.37
N ALA A 17 26.93 9.10 5.25
CA ALA A 17 25.87 10.09 5.04
C ALA A 17 24.46 9.47 5.01
N ILE A 18 24.32 8.27 4.43
CA ILE A 18 23.05 7.53 4.43
C ILE A 18 22.66 7.11 5.86
N MET A 19 23.61 6.64 6.66
CA MET A 19 23.36 6.25 8.06
C MET A 19 22.95 7.45 8.93
N ASP A 20 23.59 8.59 8.74
CA ASP A 20 23.25 9.82 9.46
C ASP A 20 21.82 10.29 9.16
N LEU A 21 21.43 10.29 7.87
CA LEU A 21 20.08 10.63 7.45
C LEU A 21 19.04 9.60 7.92
N GLU A 22 19.39 8.31 7.92
CA GLU A 22 18.50 7.26 8.40
C GLU A 22 18.19 7.44 9.90
N LYS A 23 19.21 7.79 10.70
CA LYS A 23 19.08 8.12 12.12
C LYS A 23 18.26 9.40 12.35
N GLU A 24 18.52 10.45 11.57
CA GLU A 24 17.83 11.73 11.67
C GLU A 24 16.33 11.60 11.36
N HIS A 25 16.00 10.88 10.28
CA HIS A 25 14.62 10.70 9.83
C HIS A 25 13.94 9.41 10.35
N LYS A 26 14.60 8.70 11.28
CA LYS A 26 14.09 7.48 11.94
C LYS A 26 13.61 6.41 10.95
N GLY A 27 14.34 6.23 9.86
CA GLY A 27 14.00 5.27 8.81
C GLY A 27 12.79 5.65 7.95
N THR A 28 12.31 6.89 7.97
CA THR A 28 11.15 7.31 7.14
C THR A 28 11.53 7.41 5.66
N LEU A 29 12.79 7.73 5.36
CA LEU A 29 13.25 7.96 3.98
C LEU A 29 13.49 6.65 3.23
N GLY A 30 12.76 6.47 2.12
CA GLY A 30 13.10 5.48 1.09
C GLY A 30 14.25 5.95 0.20
N TYR A 31 14.67 5.10 -0.75
CA TYR A 31 15.80 5.38 -1.64
C TYR A 31 15.67 6.71 -2.42
N LEU A 32 14.45 7.08 -2.83
CA LEU A 32 14.20 8.33 -3.54
C LEU A 32 14.38 9.53 -2.61
N GLY A 33 13.74 9.50 -1.43
CA GLY A 33 13.87 10.56 -0.43
C GLY A 33 15.31 10.72 0.05
N MET A 34 16.02 9.61 0.23
CA MET A 34 17.44 9.59 0.57
C MET A 34 18.28 10.31 -0.50
N THR A 35 18.03 10.02 -1.78
CA THR A 35 18.76 10.65 -2.89
C THR A 35 18.47 12.16 -2.97
N THR A 36 17.21 12.56 -2.78
CA THR A 36 16.81 13.98 -2.79
C THR A 36 17.42 14.74 -1.62
N GLN A 37 17.41 14.17 -0.40
CA GLN A 37 17.98 14.79 0.79
C GLN A 37 19.50 14.94 0.67
N LEU A 38 20.21 13.89 0.23
CA LEU A 38 21.64 13.94 -0.02
C LEU A 38 22.03 15.07 -1.00
N ALA A 39 21.22 15.29 -2.04
CA ALA A 39 21.44 16.34 -3.01
C ALA A 39 21.05 17.73 -2.49
N SER A 40 19.95 17.84 -1.73
CA SER A 40 19.46 19.10 -1.16
C SER A 40 20.41 19.68 -0.12
N GLU A 41 20.97 18.81 0.72
CA GLU A 41 21.82 19.20 1.85
C GLU A 41 23.31 19.24 1.48
N ASN A 42 23.66 18.93 0.21
CA ASN A 42 25.04 18.86 -0.29
C ASN A 42 25.98 18.08 0.66
N ARG A 43 25.50 16.97 1.25
CA ARG A 43 26.25 16.18 2.24
C ARG A 43 27.48 15.45 1.69
N LEU A 44 27.61 15.40 0.37
CA LEU A 44 28.68 14.69 -0.33
C LEU A 44 29.35 15.65 -1.32
N TYR A 45 30.67 15.50 -1.47
CA TYR A 45 31.44 16.25 -2.46
C TYR A 45 31.14 15.83 -3.91
N PHE A 46 30.48 14.68 -4.10
CA PHE A 46 30.11 14.13 -5.39
C PHE A 46 28.62 13.85 -5.46
N LYS A 47 28.10 13.81 -6.70
CA LYS A 47 26.70 13.47 -6.95
C LYS A 47 26.48 11.97 -6.91
N ALA A 48 25.78 11.48 -5.89
CA ALA A 48 25.32 10.09 -5.84
C ALA A 48 24.01 9.93 -6.64
N GLY A 49 24.05 9.15 -7.72
CA GLY A 49 22.86 8.83 -8.50
C GLY A 49 21.92 7.83 -7.79
N LEU A 50 20.64 7.81 -8.19
CA LEU A 50 19.60 6.97 -7.60
C LEU A 50 20.00 5.48 -7.48
N LYS A 51 20.60 4.91 -8.55
CA LYS A 51 21.06 3.51 -8.54
C LYS A 51 22.17 3.27 -7.52
N ARG A 52 23.09 4.22 -7.36
CA ARG A 52 24.23 4.12 -6.44
C ARG A 52 23.76 4.14 -4.99
N VAL A 53 22.84 5.06 -4.65
CA VAL A 53 22.18 5.12 -3.34
C VAL A 53 21.38 3.84 -3.08
N THR A 54 20.58 3.41 -4.05
CA THR A 54 19.75 2.19 -3.93
C THR A 54 20.60 0.95 -3.69
N ASN A 55 21.69 0.76 -4.43
CA ASN A 55 22.59 -0.37 -4.24
C ASN A 55 23.31 -0.30 -2.89
N CYS A 56 23.77 0.90 -2.50
CA CYS A 56 24.39 1.11 -1.18
C CYS A 56 23.44 0.71 -0.05
N MET A 57 22.20 1.20 -0.08
CA MET A 57 21.17 0.84 0.91
C MET A 57 20.89 -0.66 0.93
N ARG A 58 20.72 -1.29 -0.24
CA ARG A 58 20.45 -2.73 -0.36
C ARG A 58 21.58 -3.59 0.17
N SER A 59 22.82 -3.30 -0.20
CA SER A 59 24.00 -4.06 0.25
C SER A 59 24.23 -3.96 1.76
N ASN A 60 23.76 -2.88 2.40
CA ASN A 60 23.88 -2.66 3.84
C ASN A 60 22.58 -2.95 4.62
N GLY A 61 21.55 -3.50 3.97
CA GLY A 61 20.28 -3.85 4.63
C GLY A 61 19.45 -2.65 5.12
N ILE A 62 19.73 -1.44 4.63
CA ILE A 62 19.04 -0.21 5.03
C ILE A 62 17.71 -0.14 4.29
N THR A 63 16.60 -0.06 5.03
CA THR A 63 15.24 -0.03 4.48
C THR A 63 14.40 1.04 5.14
N SER A 64 13.40 1.55 4.42
CA SER A 64 12.48 2.55 4.98
C SER A 64 11.36 1.88 5.78
N ASN A 65 11.16 2.32 7.02
CA ASN A 65 10.12 1.86 7.93
C ASN A 65 8.77 2.59 7.76
N VAL A 66 8.31 2.77 6.52
CA VAL A 66 7.01 3.39 6.25
C VAL A 66 5.92 2.32 6.31
N ARG A 67 5.07 2.38 7.36
CA ARG A 67 3.97 1.43 7.55
C ARG A 67 2.95 1.54 6.41
N ARG A 68 2.73 0.44 5.69
CA ARG A 68 1.61 0.32 4.74
C ARG A 68 0.28 0.36 5.50
N LYS A 69 -0.65 1.21 5.07
CA LYS A 69 -2.03 1.24 5.62
C LYS A 69 -2.72 -0.09 5.31
N LYS A 70 -3.23 -0.77 6.34
CA LYS A 70 -4.08 -1.97 6.14
C LYS A 70 -5.39 -1.54 5.50
N ARG A 71 -5.78 -2.19 4.38
CA ARG A 71 -7.07 -1.97 3.74
C ARG A 71 -8.11 -2.82 4.48
N ASN A 72 -8.88 -2.21 5.38
CA ASN A 72 -9.96 -2.88 6.09
C ASN A 72 -11.15 -3.12 5.13
N ARG A 73 -11.08 -4.15 4.30
CA ARG A 73 -12.26 -4.60 3.53
C ARG A 73 -13.16 -5.38 4.49
N ILE A 74 -14.12 -4.69 5.10
CA ILE A 74 -15.25 -5.33 5.77
C ILE A 74 -16.06 -6.00 4.65
N LYS A 75 -16.15 -7.34 4.65
CA LYS A 75 -17.14 -8.02 3.80
C LYS A 75 -18.51 -7.53 4.27
N ARG A 76 -19.31 -6.92 3.37
CA ARG A 76 -20.74 -6.69 3.68
C ARG A 76 -21.33 -8.05 4.04
N HIS A 77 -22.02 -8.11 5.16
CA HIS A 77 -22.82 -9.26 5.56
C HIS A 77 -23.86 -9.54 4.48
N GLU A 78 -24.18 -10.81 4.29
CA GLU A 78 -25.16 -11.28 3.32
C GLU A 78 -26.52 -10.64 3.58
N GLU A 79 -27.24 -10.39 2.50
CA GLU A 79 -28.54 -9.75 2.48
C GLU A 79 -29.47 -10.42 3.50
N TYR A 80 -30.27 -9.60 4.15
CA TYR A 80 -31.22 -9.99 5.18
C TYR A 80 -32.23 -10.98 4.58
N ILE A 81 -31.94 -12.28 4.63
CA ILE A 81 -32.91 -13.33 4.32
C ILE A 81 -33.89 -13.33 5.49
N ASN A 82 -34.97 -12.57 5.34
CA ASN A 82 -36.11 -12.73 6.22
C ASN A 82 -36.69 -14.13 6.03
N ASP A 83 -36.96 -14.83 7.13
CA ASP A 83 -37.68 -16.09 7.08
C ASP A 83 -39.04 -15.88 6.40
N ASN A 84 -39.39 -16.77 5.46
CA ASN A 84 -40.69 -16.74 4.80
C ASN A 84 -41.79 -17.11 5.82
N LEU A 85 -42.43 -16.07 6.38
CA LEU A 85 -43.50 -16.19 7.37
C LEU A 85 -44.70 -17.01 6.87
N LEU A 86 -44.95 -17.02 5.56
CA LEU A 86 -46.10 -17.68 4.96
C LEU A 86 -45.87 -19.17 4.69
N LYS A 87 -44.62 -19.63 4.60
CA LYS A 87 -44.25 -21.04 4.32
C LYS A 87 -45.07 -21.69 3.19
N GLY A 88 -45.49 -20.90 2.20
CA GLY A 88 -46.33 -21.37 1.09
C GLY A 88 -47.81 -21.61 1.40
N GLN A 89 -48.32 -21.13 2.53
CA GLN A 89 -49.73 -21.27 2.93
C GLN A 89 -50.57 -20.12 2.37
N PHE A 90 -51.16 -20.35 1.20
CA PHE A 90 -51.97 -19.38 0.46
C PHE A 90 -53.49 -19.64 0.53
N ASP A 91 -53.91 -20.78 1.10
CA ASP A 91 -55.34 -21.09 1.24
C ASP A 91 -55.98 -20.27 2.36
N ARG A 92 -56.99 -19.47 2.01
CA ARG A 92 -57.62 -18.46 2.88
C ARG A 92 -59.11 -18.36 2.59
N LYS A 93 -59.89 -18.07 3.64
CA LYS A 93 -61.37 -18.09 3.57
C LYS A 93 -61.93 -16.86 2.84
N GLY A 94 -61.28 -15.71 2.97
CA GLY A 94 -61.67 -14.44 2.35
C GLY A 94 -60.68 -13.95 1.31
N LYS A 95 -61.13 -13.00 0.48
CA LYS A 95 -60.28 -12.30 -0.49
C LYS A 95 -59.36 -11.29 0.24
N ASN A 96 -58.17 -11.05 -0.31
CA ASN A 96 -57.20 -10.03 0.13
C ASN A 96 -56.58 -10.22 1.54
N GLU A 97 -56.59 -11.43 2.10
CA GLU A 97 -56.02 -11.70 3.44
C GLU A 97 -54.50 -11.73 3.48
N VAL A 98 -53.84 -12.07 2.36
CA VAL A 98 -52.38 -12.20 2.27
C VAL A 98 -51.92 -11.68 0.92
N TRP A 99 -50.81 -10.92 0.94
CA TRP A 99 -50.14 -10.41 -0.24
C TRP A 99 -48.67 -10.81 -0.17
N VAL A 100 -48.14 -11.33 -1.28
CA VAL A 100 -46.72 -11.63 -1.47
C VAL A 100 -46.24 -10.81 -2.64
N THR A 101 -45.10 -10.15 -2.47
CA THR A 101 -44.47 -9.32 -3.51
C THR A 101 -43.02 -9.74 -3.64
N ASP A 102 -42.65 -10.25 -4.81
CA ASP A 102 -41.25 -10.53 -5.13
C ASP A 102 -40.64 -9.31 -5.81
N THR A 103 -39.50 -8.82 -5.30
CA THR A 103 -38.71 -7.77 -5.94
C THR A 103 -37.59 -8.43 -6.73
N THR A 104 -37.61 -8.27 -8.05
CA THR A 104 -36.53 -8.77 -8.91
C THR A 104 -35.64 -7.60 -9.33
N GLU A 105 -34.39 -7.58 -8.88
CA GLU A 105 -33.40 -6.62 -9.38
C GLU A 105 -32.85 -7.10 -10.73
N ILE A 106 -33.22 -6.41 -11.81
CA ILE A 106 -32.67 -6.66 -13.15
C ILE A 106 -31.49 -5.70 -13.34
N LYS A 107 -30.28 -6.23 -13.49
CA LYS A 107 -29.10 -5.43 -13.84
C LYS A 107 -29.13 -5.15 -15.34
N TYR A 108 -29.32 -3.88 -15.70
CA TYR A 108 -29.23 -3.42 -17.09
C TYR A 108 -27.94 -2.64 -17.32
N GLY A 109 -27.15 -3.08 -18.29
CA GLY A 109 -25.88 -2.45 -18.69
C GLY A 109 -24.95 -3.45 -19.37
N ASN A 110 -24.32 -3.06 -20.48
CA ASN A 110 -23.31 -3.87 -21.15
C ASN A 110 -22.14 -4.09 -20.19
N SER A 111 -21.98 -5.31 -19.69
CA SER A 111 -20.72 -5.76 -19.11
C SER A 111 -19.65 -5.62 -20.19
N GLY A 112 -18.87 -4.54 -20.09
CA GLY A 112 -17.82 -4.19 -21.04
C GLY A 112 -16.83 -5.33 -21.21
N HIS A 113 -17.07 -6.15 -22.23
CA HIS A 113 -16.03 -6.86 -22.96
C HIS A 113 -15.78 -6.09 -24.26
N LYS A 114 -15.00 -5.01 -24.15
CA LYS A 114 -13.95 -4.55 -25.07
C LYS A 114 -13.29 -3.30 -24.50
#